data_AF-A0A379AG60-F1
#
_entry.id   AF-A0A379AG60-F1
#
_cell.length_a   1.000
_cell.length_b   1.000
_cell.length_c   1.000
_cell.angle_alpha   90.00
_cell.angle_beta   90.00
_cell.angle_gamma   90.00
#
_symmetry.space_group_name_H-M   'P 1'
#
loop_
_entity.id
_entity.type
_entity.pdbx_description
1 polymer ?
#
loop_
_entity_poly.entity_id
_entity_poly.type
_entity_poly.pdbx_seq_one_letter_code
_entity_poly.pdbx_strand_id
1 'polypeptide(L)' 'MGEKHTLPKGEMVLRTLAMPADTNANGDIFGGWLMSQMDMGGRYPGERDR' A
#
# COMPACT_ATOMS: atom_id res chain seq x y z
N MET A 1 21.75 -13.46 12.71
CA MET A 1 20.57 -12.85 13.36
C MET A 1 19.41 -12.93 12.39
N GLY A 2 18.28 -13.54 12.74
CA GLY A 2 17.06 -13.48 11.93
C GLY A 2 16.32 -12.17 12.20
N GLU A 3 16.04 -11.40 11.16
CA GLU A 3 15.26 -10.16 11.27
C GLU A 3 13.83 -10.51 11.67
N LYS A 4 13.39 -10.05 12.83
CA LYS A 4 11.99 -10.20 13.26
C LYS A 4 11.16 -9.19 12.48
N HIS A 5 10.46 -9.63 11.43
CA HIS A 5 9.45 -8.82 10.75
C HIS A 5 8.26 -8.61 11.70
N THR A 6 8.25 -7.48 12.40
CA THR A 6 7.07 -7.03 13.14
C THR A 6 6.01 -6.60 12.14
N LEU A 7 4.86 -7.27 12.17
CA LEU A 7 3.72 -6.84 11.39
C LEU A 7 3.23 -5.47 11.91
N PRO A 8 2.83 -4.57 11.00
CA PRO A 8 2.23 -3.29 11.40
C PRO A 8 0.95 -3.55 12.21
N LYS A 9 0.75 -2.76 13.26
CA LYS A 9 -0.46 -2.80 14.09
C LYS A 9 -1.54 -1.91 13.45
N GLY A 10 -2.74 -2.42 13.29
CA GLY A 10 -3.88 -1.69 12.73
C GLY A 10 -4.75 -2.57 11.83
N GLU A 11 -5.88 -2.03 11.38
CA GLU A 11 -6.73 -2.69 10.40
C GLU A 11 -6.18 -2.51 8.99
N MET A 12 -6.22 -3.57 8.17
CA MET A 12 -5.83 -3.49 6.76
C MET A 12 -6.91 -2.76 5.98
N VAL A 13 -6.63 -1.52 5.59
CA VAL A 13 -7.58 -0.67 4.85
C VAL A 13 -7.51 -0.83 3.32
N LEU A 14 -6.37 -1.25 2.76
CA LEU A 14 -6.20 -1.41 1.32
C LEU A 14 -5.22 -2.54 0.98
N ARG A 15 -5.61 -3.40 0.04
CA ARG A 15 -4.75 -4.42 -0.58
C ARG A 15 -5.04 -4.47 -2.07
N THR A 16 -4.02 -4.21 -2.88
CA THR A 16 -4.11 -4.26 -4.35
C THR A 16 -2.95 -5.06 -4.93
N LEU A 17 -3.12 -5.57 -6.16
CA LEU A 17 -2.07 -6.21 -6.93
C LEU A 17 -1.62 -5.24 -8.02
N ALA A 18 -0.32 -5.00 -8.12
CA ALA A 18 0.23 -4.28 -9.25
C ALA A 18 0.14 -5.15 -10.52
N MET A 19 -0.26 -4.54 -11.63
CA MET A 19 -0.37 -5.15 -12.96
C MET A 19 0.65 -4.53 -13.91
N PRO A 20 0.94 -5.13 -15.08
CA PRO A 20 1.86 -4.56 -16.06
C PRO A 20 1.52 -3.12 -16.48
N ALA A 21 0.23 -2.76 -16.50
CA ALA A 21 -0.23 -1.40 -16.79
C ALA A 21 0.16 -0.35 -15.73
N ASP A 22 0.49 -0.79 -14.51
CA ASP A 22 0.91 0.09 -13.40
C ASP A 22 2.42 0.36 -13.43
N THR A 23 3.14 -0.13 -14.45
CA THR A 23 4.59 0.06 -14.58
C THR A 23 4.92 1.32 -15.40
N ASN A 24 6.07 1.93 -15.11
CA ASN A 24 6.65 3.00 -15.91
C ASN A 24 7.38 2.42 -17.15
N ALA A 25 7.96 3.29 -17.98
CA ALA A 25 8.68 2.85 -19.19
C ALA A 25 9.90 1.95 -18.91
N ASN A 26 10.42 1.94 -17.68
CA ASN A 26 11.52 1.06 -17.25
C ASN A 26 11.04 -0.29 -16.70
N GLY A 27 9.72 -0.49 -16.55
CA GLY A 27 9.14 -1.70 -15.98
C GLY A 27 9.03 -1.70 -14.45
N ASP A 28 9.42 -0.61 -13.77
CA ASP A 28 9.19 -0.45 -12.33
C ASP A 28 7.77 0.01 -12.07
N ILE A 29 7.23 -0.24 -10.87
CA ILE A 29 5.94 0.32 -10.47
C ILE A 29 5.98 1.84 -10.57
N PHE A 30 4.99 2.42 -11.25
CA PHE A 30 4.88 3.85 -11.42
C PHE A 30 4.56 4.55 -10.09
N GLY A 31 5.37 5.54 -9.73
CA GLY A 31 5.22 6.24 -8.44
C GLY A 31 3.87 6.96 -8.28
N GLY A 32 3.29 7.50 -9.37
CA GLY A 32 1.99 8.15 -9.30
C GLY A 32 0.85 7.19 -8.95
N TRP A 33 0.90 5.96 -9.44
CA TRP A 33 -0.06 4.91 -9.07
C TRP A 33 0.03 4.59 -7.58
N LEU A 34 1.25 4.44 -7.05
CA LEU A 34 1.46 4.18 -5.62
C LEU A 34 0.88 5.31 -4.75
N MET A 35 1.08 6.57 -5.14
CA MET A 35 0.51 7.71 -4.41
C MET A 35 -1.02 7.71 -4.45
N SER A 36 -1.64 7.36 -5.59
CA SER A 36 -3.10 7.22 -5.68
C SER A 36 -3.65 6.13 -4.76
N GLN A 37 -2.94 5.01 -4.60
CA GLN A 37 -3.32 3.99 -3.61
C GLN A 37 -3.25 4.51 -2.17
N MET A 38 -2.23 5.30 -1.83
CA MET A 38 -2.12 5.89 -0.50
C MET A 38 -3.19 6.95 -0.22
N ASP A 39 -3.55 7.78 -1.20
CA ASP A 39 -4.65 8.74 -1.06
C ASP A 39 -5.98 8.03 -0.83
N MET A 40 -6.24 6.95 -1.58
CA MET A 40 -7.42 6.11 -1.36
C MET A 40 -7.41 5.47 0.02
N GLY A 41 -6.29 4.90 0.46
CA GLY A 41 -6.17 4.28 1.79
C GLY A 41 -6.29 5.27 2.95
N GLY A 42 -5.70 6.47 2.81
CA GLY A 42 -5.76 7.53 3.81
C GLY A 42 -7.13 8.18 3.95
N ARG A 43 -7.97 8.09 2.91
CA ARG A 43 -9.38 8.52 2.96
C ARG A 43 -10.25 7.57 3.79
N TYR A 44 -9.90 6.30 3.91
CA TYR A 44 -10.62 5.38 4.78
C TYR A 44 -10.23 5.63 6.24
N PRO A 45 -11.15 6.09 7.10
CA PRO A 45 -10.86 6.18 8.52
C PRO A 45 -10.72 4.76 9.06
N GLY A 46 -9.48 4.31 9.28
CA GLY A 46 -9.24 3.10 10.06
C GLY A 46 -9.93 3.25 11.40
N GLU A 47 -10.80 2.30 11.74
CA GLU A 47 -11.66 2.31 12.92
C GLU A 47 -10.88 2.82 14.13
N ARG A 48 -11.24 4.02 14.61
CA ARG A 48 -10.68 4.55 15.86
C ARG A 48 -11.41 3.83 16.98
N ASP A 49 -10.65 3.09 17.78
CA ASP A 49 -11.04 2.57 19.09
C ASP A 49 -11.90 1.30 19.07
N ARG A 50 -11.25 0.17 19.35
CA ARG A 50 -11.84 -0.96 20.09
C ARG A 50 -10.76 -1.76 20.80
#